data_AF-I0KAR4-F1
#
_entry.id   AF-I0KAR4-F1
#
_cell.length_a   1.000
_cell.length_b   1.000
_cell.length_c   1.000
_cell.angle_alpha   90.00
_cell.angle_beta   90.00
_cell.angle_gamma   90.00
#
_symmetry.space_group_name_H-M   'P 1'
#
loop_
_entity.id
_entity.type
_entity.pdbx_description
1 polymer ?
#
loop_
_entity_poly.entity_id
_entity_poly.type
_entity_poly.pdbx_seq_one_letter_code
_entity_poly.pdbx_strand_id
1 'polypeptide(L)'
;MSELVVLTVDQVSAIAMEAAQKGAEQALAQFRKHDRVGGIELAIEITGYSADHIRRLVKDPSSGIPYRQRGASTLAFHEGDLREWFYPGANQAPKPTVPPRLQ
;
A
#
# COMPACT_ATOMS: atom_id res chain seq x y z
N MET A 1 -32.08 7.35 -33.56
CA MET A 1 -31.40 6.44 -34.51
C MET A 1 -30.21 5.86 -33.76
N SER A 2 -30.25 4.58 -33.42
CA SER A 2 -29.14 3.91 -32.73
C SER A 2 -28.37 3.11 -33.76
N GLU A 3 -27.11 3.46 -33.98
CA GLU A 3 -26.24 2.78 -34.93
C GLU A 3 -25.63 1.55 -34.25
N LEU A 4 -25.96 0.36 -34.76
CA LEU A 4 -25.48 -0.91 -34.21
C LEU A 4 -24.07 -1.17 -34.73
N VAL A 5 -23.06 -0.88 -33.93
CA VAL A 5 -21.66 -1.16 -34.28
C VAL A 5 -21.35 -2.62 -33.95
N VAL A 6 -21.17 -3.44 -34.99
CA VAL A 6 -20.76 -4.85 -34.87
C VAL A 6 -19.23 -4.89 -34.84
N LEU A 7 -18.66 -5.04 -33.65
CA LEU A 7 -17.22 -5.22 -33.46
C LEU A 7 -16.85 -6.69 -33.63
N THR A 8 -15.71 -6.95 -34.25
CA THR A 8 -15.14 -8.30 -34.30
C THR A 8 -14.61 -8.68 -32.92
N VAL A 9 -14.58 -9.99 -32.62
CA VAL A 9 -14.10 -10.50 -31.33
C VAL A 9 -12.67 -10.02 -31.03
N ASP A 10 -11.83 -9.90 -32.06
CA ASP A 10 -10.46 -9.41 -31.98
C ASP A 10 -10.38 -7.93 -31.56
N GLN A 11 -11.27 -7.08 -32.08
CA GLN A 11 -11.36 -5.66 -31.70
C GLN A 11 -11.85 -5.47 -30.26
N VAL A 12 -12.74 -6.33 -29.78
CA VAL A 12 -13.19 -6.32 -28.38
C VAL A 12 -12.04 -6.70 -27.44
N SER A 13 -11.23 -7.69 -27.82
CA SER A 13 -10.05 -8.11 -27.05
C SER A 13 -8.97 -7.02 -26.98
N ALA A 14 -8.71 -6.31 -28.08
CA ALA A 14 -7.75 -5.20 -28.09
C ALA A 14 -8.17 -4.06 -27.15
N ILE A 15 -9.46 -3.68 -27.15
CA ILE A 15 -10.01 -2.65 -26.24
C ILE A 15 -9.92 -3.11 -24.78
N ALA A 16 -10.20 -4.39 -24.50
CA ALA A 16 -10.11 -4.95 -23.16
C ALA A 16 -8.66 -5.00 -22.63
N MET A 17 -7.69 -5.31 -23.49
CA MET A 17 -6.26 -5.31 -23.14
C MET A 17 -5.76 -3.90 -22.83
N GLU A 18 -6.14 -2.90 -23.63
CA GLU A 18 -5.72 -1.51 -23.40
C GLU A 18 -6.35 -0.91 -22.12
N ALA A 19 -7.62 -1.27 -21.83
CA ALA A 19 -8.29 -0.89 -20.60
C ALA A 19 -7.68 -1.56 -19.35
N ALA A 20 -7.27 -2.83 -19.46
CA ALA A 20 -6.57 -3.54 -18.40
C ALA A 20 -5.18 -2.95 -18.13
N GLN A 21 -4.46 -2.56 -19.18
CA GLN A 21 -3.12 -1.97 -19.07
C GLN A 21 -3.17 -0.58 -18.42
N LYS A 22 -4.10 0.28 -18.86
CA LYS A 22 -4.35 1.59 -18.24
C LYS A 22 -4.84 1.48 -16.79
N GLY A 23 -5.68 0.48 -16.47
CA GLY A 23 -6.16 0.23 -15.11
C GLY A 23 -5.07 -0.28 -14.17
N ALA A 24 -4.18 -1.15 -14.66
CA ALA A 24 -3.05 -1.66 -13.89
C ALA A 24 -2.03 -0.56 -13.60
N GLU A 25 -1.70 0.29 -14.56
CA GLU A 25 -0.78 1.42 -14.36
C GLU A 25 -1.33 2.48 -13.41
N GLN A 26 -2.64 2.78 -13.47
CA GLN A 26 -3.29 3.72 -12.55
C GLN A 26 -3.42 3.16 -11.13
N ALA A 27 -3.72 1.88 -10.96
CA ALA A 27 -3.73 1.22 -9.66
C ALA A 27 -2.32 1.16 -9.04
N LEU A 28 -1.29 0.85 -9.84
CA LEU A 28 0.10 0.84 -9.38
C LEU A 28 0.59 2.26 -8.99
N ALA A 29 0.18 3.28 -9.73
CA ALA A 29 0.57 4.67 -9.49
C ALA A 29 -0.15 5.32 -8.29
N GLN A 30 -1.37 4.87 -7.95
CA GLN A 30 -2.07 5.32 -6.74
C GLN A 30 -1.54 4.63 -5.48
N PHE A 31 -1.15 3.35 -5.56
CA PHE A 31 -0.50 2.66 -4.43
C PHE A 31 0.91 3.20 -4.11
N ARG A 32 1.63 3.80 -5.07
CA ARG A 32 2.99 4.33 -4.85
C ARG A 32 3.08 5.73 -4.23
N LYS A 33 1.97 6.45 -4.02
CA LYS A 33 2.03 7.90 -3.74
C LYS A 33 1.98 8.35 -2.27
N HIS A 34 1.92 7.44 -1.30
CA HIS A 34 1.84 7.82 0.12
C HIS A 34 2.82 7.06 1.03
N ASP A 35 4.00 6.66 0.54
CA ASP A 35 5.05 6.19 1.45
C ASP A 35 5.71 7.39 2.15
N ARG A 36 5.19 7.74 3.34
CA ARG A 36 5.80 8.79 4.17
C ARG A 36 7.10 8.25 4.75
N VAL A 37 8.14 9.07 4.74
CA VAL A 37 9.40 8.80 5.43
C VAL A 37 9.50 9.71 6.64
N GLY A 38 9.68 9.12 7.81
CA GLY A 38 9.69 9.86 9.08
C GLY A 38 10.67 9.28 10.09
N GLY A 39 10.79 9.95 11.23
CA GLY A 39 11.59 9.47 12.35
C GLY A 39 10.81 8.52 13.26
N ILE A 40 11.24 8.43 14.52
CA ILE A 40 10.55 7.62 15.55
C ILE A 40 9.08 8.00 15.68
N GLU A 41 8.72 9.28 15.50
CA GLU A 41 7.34 9.77 15.53
C GLU A 41 6.43 9.02 14.54
N LEU A 42 6.93 8.71 13.33
CA LEU A 42 6.16 7.94 12.34
C LEU A 42 5.97 6.50 12.79
N ALA A 43 7.00 5.89 13.37
CA ALA A 43 6.88 4.54 13.92
C ALA A 43 5.84 4.48 15.05
N ILE A 44 5.81 5.48 15.93
CA ILE A 44 4.81 5.63 16.99
C ILE A 44 3.41 5.78 16.37
N GLU A 45 3.25 6.65 15.37
CA GLU A 45 1.97 6.88 14.68
C GLU A 45 1.39 5.59 14.09
N ILE A 46 2.23 4.75 13.47
CA ILE A 46 1.82 3.52 12.80
C ILE A 46 1.59 2.35 13.76
N THR A 47 2.49 2.15 14.73
CA THR A 47 2.42 0.98 15.61
C THR A 47 1.71 1.23 16.93
N GLY A 48 1.55 2.50 17.33
CA GLY A 48 1.05 2.89 18.66
C GLY A 48 2.01 2.60 19.81
N TYR A 49 3.24 2.14 19.53
CA TYR A 49 4.23 1.85 20.56
C TYR A 49 4.90 3.11 21.09
N SER A 50 5.45 3.03 22.30
CA SER A 50 6.23 4.13 22.87
C SER A 50 7.58 4.26 22.17
N ALA A 51 8.16 5.48 22.20
CA ALA A 51 9.49 5.76 21.65
C ALA A 51 10.57 4.81 22.18
N ASP A 52 10.56 4.50 23.47
CA ASP A 52 11.49 3.56 24.10
C ASP A 52 11.34 2.14 23.56
N HIS A 53 10.10 1.69 23.34
CA HIS A 53 9.84 0.37 22.78
C HIS A 53 10.37 0.29 21.34
N ILE A 54 10.09 1.30 20.51
CA ILE A 54 10.64 1.37 19.14
C ILE A 54 12.17 1.34 19.15
N ARG A 55 12.82 2.10 20.04
CA ARG A 55 14.29 2.08 20.16
C ARG A 55 14.83 0.72 20.59
N ARG A 56 14.11 -0.03 21.42
CA ARG A 56 14.47 -1.40 21.79
C ARG A 56 14.35 -2.35 20.59
N LEU A 57 13.26 -2.26 19.82
CA LEU A 57 13.09 -3.06 18.61
C LEU A 57 14.22 -2.79 17.61
N VAL A 58 14.54 -1.52 17.35
CA VAL A 58 15.65 -1.15 16.46
C VAL A 58 17.00 -1.72 16.90
N LYS A 59 17.25 -1.82 18.21
CA LYS A 59 18.47 -2.40 18.78
C LYS A 59 18.47 -3.93 18.81
N ASP A 60 17.31 -4.56 18.77
CA ASP A 60 17.15 -6.00 18.76
C ASP A 60 17.15 -6.52 17.32
N PRO A 61 18.22 -7.21 16.87
CA PRO A 61 18.29 -7.75 15.52
C PRO A 61 17.19 -8.79 15.23
N SER A 62 16.58 -9.37 16.28
CA SER A 62 15.52 -10.37 16.17
C SER A 62 14.15 -9.77 15.84
N SER A 63 13.98 -8.45 16.07
CA SER A 63 12.69 -7.78 15.87
C SER A 63 12.32 -7.65 14.38
N GLY A 64 13.32 -7.57 13.50
CA GLY A 64 13.13 -7.37 12.06
C GLY A 64 12.44 -6.06 11.68
N ILE A 65 12.37 -5.07 12.60
CA ILE A 65 11.71 -3.79 12.29
C ILE A 65 12.43 -3.10 11.12
N PRO A 66 11.72 -2.67 10.07
CA PRO A 66 12.35 -2.03 8.93
C PRO A 66 12.69 -0.58 9.26
N TYR A 67 13.98 -0.26 9.24
CA TYR A 67 14.47 1.12 9.39
C TYR A 67 15.70 1.35 8.52
N ARG A 68 15.98 2.62 8.24
CA ARG A 68 17.19 3.08 7.55
C ARG A 68 17.93 4.06 8.43
N GLN A 69 19.25 3.93 8.50
CA GLN A 69 20.09 4.86 9.24
C GLN A 69 20.53 6.01 8.33
N ARG A 70 20.16 7.25 8.68
CA ARG A 70 20.58 8.50 8.01
C ARG A 70 21.64 9.19 8.86
N GLY A 71 22.86 8.66 8.87
CA GLY A 71 23.99 9.21 9.65
C GLY A 71 24.08 8.67 11.08
N ALA A 72 24.87 9.32 11.94
CA ALA A 72 25.34 8.72 13.19
C ALA A 72 24.23 8.36 14.21
N SER A 73 23.07 9.04 14.19
CA SER A 73 22.00 8.79 15.19
C SER A 73 20.59 9.03 14.67
N THR A 74 20.39 9.24 13.37
CA THR A 74 19.06 9.50 12.81
C THR A 74 18.50 8.21 12.21
N LEU A 75 17.37 7.77 12.75
CA LEU A 75 16.59 6.65 12.22
C LEU A 75 15.51 7.19 11.31
N ALA A 76 15.39 6.61 10.12
CA ALA A 76 14.34 6.88 9.16
C ALA A 76 13.51 5.62 8.97
N PHE A 77 12.20 5.76 9.05
CA PHE A 77 11.24 4.69 8.84
C PHE A 77 10.40 5.01 7.61
N HIS A 78 10.12 3.98 6.82
CA HIS A 78 9.18 4.04 5.71
C HIS A 78 7.83 3.54 6.20
N GLU A 79 6.78 4.31 5.94
CA GLU A 79 5.43 3.96 6.37
C GLU A 79 4.97 2.62 5.78
N GLY A 80 5.25 2.38 4.50
CA GLY A 80 4.88 1.13 3.83
C GLY A 80 5.52 -0.09 4.48
N ASP A 81 6.85 -0.03 4.68
CA ASP A 81 7.60 -1.13 5.30
C ASP A 81 7.13 -1.38 6.75
N LEU A 82 6.92 -0.30 7.53
CA LEU A 82 6.42 -0.41 8.90
C LEU A 82 5.03 -1.00 8.98
N ARG A 83 4.11 -0.57 8.10
CA ARG A 83 2.74 -1.09 8.05
C ARG A 83 2.73 -2.57 7.67
N GLU A 84 3.56 -2.97 6.71
CA GLU A 84 3.68 -4.37 6.30
C GLU A 84 4.26 -5.24 7.42
N TRP A 85 5.31 -4.76 8.10
CA TRP A 85 5.92 -5.44 9.24
C TRP A 85 4.96 -5.57 10.43
N PHE A 86 4.24 -4.50 10.77
CA PHE A 86 3.38 -4.45 11.95
C PHE A 86 2.03 -5.12 11.73
N TYR A 87 1.46 -5.00 10.52
CA TYR A 87 0.21 -5.63 10.11
C TYR A 87 0.40 -6.45 8.83
N PRO A 88 0.97 -7.67 8.93
CA PRO A 88 1.09 -8.59 7.80
C PRO A 88 -0.31 -9.04 7.36
N GLY A 89 -0.95 -8.25 6.49
CA GLY A 89 -2.34 -8.44 6.07
C GLY A 89 -3.15 -7.14 5.88
N ALA A 90 -2.70 -5.99 6.39
CA ALA A 90 -3.46 -4.73 6.22
C ALA A 90 -3.48 -4.21 4.77
N ASN A 91 -2.49 -4.59 3.94
CA ASN A 91 -2.52 -4.37 2.49
C ASN A 91 -3.39 -5.37 1.73
N GLN A 92 -3.93 -6.40 2.39
CA GLN A 92 -5.07 -7.17 1.89
C GLN A 92 -6.35 -6.46 2.35
N ALA A 93 -6.62 -5.26 1.82
CA ALA A 93 -7.93 -4.66 2.00
C ALA A 93 -8.98 -5.68 1.49
N PRO A 94 -9.95 -6.14 2.30
CA PRO A 94 -11.11 -6.78 1.74
C PRO A 94 -11.76 -5.76 0.81
N LYS A 95 -11.93 -6.16 -0.46
CA LYS A 95 -12.71 -5.44 -1.47
C LYS A 95 -13.97 -4.87 -0.81
N PRO A 96 -14.35 -3.60 -1.04
CA PRO A 96 -15.51 -3.02 -0.38
C PRO A 96 -16.75 -3.87 -0.67
N THR A 97 -17.18 -4.64 0.32
CA THR A 97 -18.45 -5.35 0.29
C THR A 97 -19.51 -4.30 0.50
N VAL A 98 -20.17 -3.91 -0.59
CA VAL A 98 -21.40 -3.12 -0.59
C VAL A 98 -22.35 -3.75 0.43
N PRO A 99 -22.92 -2.98 1.38
CA PRO A 99 -23.75 -3.55 2.43
C PRO A 99 -25.02 -4.19 1.81
N PRO A 100 -25.44 -5.39 2.25
CA PRO A 100 -26.78 -5.86 1.92
C PRO A 100 -27.80 -4.88 2.54
N ARG A 101 -28.72 -4.38 1.71
CA ARG A 101 -29.83 -3.52 2.14
C ARG A 101 -30.67 -4.25 3.20
N LEU A 102 -31.02 -3.53 4.26
CA LEU A 102 -32.07 -3.90 5.21
C LEU A 102 -33.36 -4.18 4.45
N GLN A 103 -33.91 -5.38 4.62
CA GLN A 103 -35.30 -5.72 4.32
C GLN A 103 -36.01 -6.05 5.64
#